data_AF-A0A9E9DFL4-F1
#
_entry.id   AF-A0A9E9DFL4-F1
#
_cell.length_a   1.000
_cell.length_b   1.000
_cell.length_c   1.000
_cell.angle_alpha   90.00
_cell.angle_beta   90.00
_cell.angle_gamma   90.00
#
_symmetry.space_group_name_H-M   'P 1'
#
loop_
_entity.id
_entity.type
_entity.pdbx_description
1 polymer ?
#
loop_
_entity_poly.entity_id
_entity_poly.type
_entity_poly.pdbx_seq_one_letter_code
_entity_poly.pdbx_strand_id
1 'polypeptide(L)'
;MDHKDENLPIRRACDLLGSPSALAAVLGVSPQMISQWLKNERPVPIDRCVEIEMATQGAVRCESLRPDKAKHFAYLRSTDPRFRASPSVPQEDAGAPESSTGGMTLEGVA
;
A
#
# COMPACT_ATOMS: atom_id res chain seq x y z
N MET A 1 21.77 -21.92 -5.52
CA MET A 1 20.91 -21.52 -4.38
C MET A 1 20.29 -20.16 -4.69
N ASP A 2 19.26 -20.20 -5.53
CA ASP A 2 18.52 -19.06 -6.04
C ASP A 2 17.63 -18.51 -4.93
N HIS A 3 18.14 -17.54 -4.17
CA HIS A 3 17.36 -16.78 -3.20
C HIS A 3 16.51 -15.77 -3.97
N LYS A 4 15.48 -16.27 -4.66
CA LYS A 4 14.47 -15.44 -5.31
C LYS A 4 13.66 -14.73 -4.23
N ASP A 5 14.01 -13.46 -4.01
CA ASP A 5 13.01 -12.42 -3.87
C ASP A 5 12.20 -12.37 -2.57
N GLU A 6 12.83 -12.51 -1.41
CA GLU A 6 12.13 -12.37 -0.11
C GLU A 6 11.89 -10.92 0.34
N ASN A 7 11.81 -9.98 -0.60
CA ASN A 7 11.25 -8.65 -0.33
C ASN A 7 10.56 -8.07 -1.57
N LEU A 8 9.45 -8.71 -1.94
CA LEU A 8 8.53 -8.25 -3.00
C LEU A 8 8.19 -6.75 -2.95
N PRO A 9 7.99 -6.09 -1.79
CA PRO A 9 7.74 -4.64 -1.76
C PRO A 9 8.93 -3.80 -2.24
N ILE A 10 10.16 -4.14 -1.86
CA ILE A 10 11.37 -3.44 -2.35
C ILE A 10 11.54 -3.69 -3.85
N ARG A 11 11.33 -4.94 -4.29
CA ARG A 11 11.41 -5.25 -5.72
C ARG A 11 10.38 -4.48 -6.53
N ARG A 12 9.16 -4.32 -6.01
CA ARG A 12 8.12 -3.48 -6.62
C ARG A 12 8.51 -2.01 -6.65
N ALA A 13 9.12 -1.48 -5.59
CA ALA A 13 9.65 -0.12 -5.58
C ALA A 13 10.72 0.06 -6.67
N CYS A 14 11.65 -0.90 -6.81
CA CYS A 14 12.64 -0.89 -7.88
C CYS A 14 12.01 -0.90 -9.28
N ASP A 15 10.95 -1.68 -9.48
CA ASP A 15 10.24 -1.78 -10.77
C ASP A 15 9.55 -0.47 -11.14
N LEU A 16 8.90 0.18 -10.17
CA LEU A 16 8.27 1.50 -10.35
C LEU A 16 9.28 2.60 -10.70
N LEU A 17 10.48 2.54 -10.12
CA LEU A 17 11.57 3.46 -10.41
C LEU A 17 12.44 3.00 -11.60
N GLY A 18 12.14 1.84 -12.19
CA GLY A 18 12.83 1.21 -13.31
C GLY A 18 14.05 0.37 -12.95
N SER A 19 14.77 0.65 -11.85
CA SER A 19 15.89 -0.18 -11.41
C SER A 19 16.24 -0.04 -9.92
N PRO A 20 16.92 -1.04 -9.32
CA PRO A 20 17.45 -0.93 -7.95
C PRO A 20 18.50 0.19 -7.80
N SER A 21 19.27 0.49 -8.85
CA SER A 21 20.19 1.64 -8.83
C SER A 21 19.47 2.98 -8.86
N ALA A 22 18.35 3.09 -9.59
CA ALA A 22 17.52 4.29 -9.58
C ALA A 22 16.91 4.51 -8.18
N LEU A 23 16.41 3.44 -7.55
CA LEU A 23 15.94 3.51 -6.17
C LEU A 23 17.06 3.93 -5.20
N ALA A 24 18.26 3.38 -5.35
CA ALA A 24 19.41 3.77 -4.54
C ALA A 24 19.76 5.25 -4.69
N ALA A 25 19.74 5.77 -5.94
CA ALA A 25 20.02 7.17 -6.23
C ALA A 25 18.97 8.12 -5.64
N VAL A 26 17.68 7.78 -5.75
CA VAL A 26 16.58 8.56 -5.16
C VAL A 26 16.68 8.60 -3.64
N LEU A 27 17.03 7.48 -3.02
CA LEU A 27 17.18 7.37 -1.56
C LEU A 27 18.53 7.90 -1.05
N GLY A 28 19.48 8.26 -1.92
CA GLY A 28 20.84 8.64 -1.54
C GLY A 28 21.63 7.54 -0.83
N VAL A 29 21.32 6.26 -1.09
CA VAL A 29 21.97 5.10 -0.46
C VAL A 29 22.83 4.33 -1.45
N SER A 30 23.74 3.51 -0.94
CA SER A 30 24.54 2.61 -1.77
C SER A 30 23.67 1.51 -2.40
N PRO A 31 23.92 1.10 -3.66
CA PRO A 31 23.18 0.00 -4.30
C PRO A 31 23.33 -1.34 -3.55
N GLN A 32 24.45 -1.55 -2.84
CA GLN A 32 24.62 -2.70 -1.95
C GLN A 32 23.62 -2.72 -0.79
N MET A 33 23.15 -1.56 -0.32
CA MET A 33 22.12 -1.45 0.71
C MET A 33 20.78 -1.99 0.18
N ILE A 34 20.42 -1.61 -1.05
CA ILE A 34 19.20 -2.11 -1.72
C ILE A 34 19.27 -3.63 -1.90
N SER A 35 20.41 -4.16 -2.33
CA SER A 35 20.63 -5.61 -2.45
C SER A 35 20.48 -6.34 -1.12
N GLN A 36 20.98 -5.78 -0.01
CA GLN A 36 20.79 -6.36 1.33
C GLN A 36 19.31 -6.38 1.75
N TRP A 37 18.54 -5.34 1.41
CA TRP A 37 17.09 -5.31 1.68
C TRP A 37 16.32 -6.31 0.82
N LEU A 38 16.65 -6.44 -0.47
CA LEU A 38 16.06 -7.42 -1.39
C LEU A 38 16.27 -8.86 -0.92
N LYS A 39 17.45 -9.15 -0.36
CA LYS A 39 17.79 -10.47 0.19
C LYS A 39 17.33 -10.69 1.63
N ASN A 40 16.64 -9.71 2.23
CA ASN A 40 16.23 -9.73 3.62
C ASN A 40 17.42 -9.89 4.62
N GLU A 41 18.66 -9.65 4.18
CA GLU A 41 19.85 -9.74 5.04
C GLU A 41 19.81 -8.69 6.16
N ARG A 42 19.20 -7.54 5.88
CA ARG A 42 18.91 -6.52 6.88
C ARG A 42 17.50 -5.95 6.70
N PRO A 43 16.77 -5.69 7.79
CA PRO A 43 15.50 -5.00 7.71
C PRO A 43 15.68 -3.54 7.28
N VAL A 44 14.71 -3.02 6.54
CA VAL A 44 14.68 -1.62 6.13
C VAL A 44 14.51 -0.73 7.37
N PRO A 45 15.30 0.35 7.53
CA PRO A 45 15.08 1.32 8.60
C PRO A 45 13.70 2.00 8.47
N ILE A 46 13.12 2.44 9.60
CA ILE A 46 11.84 3.17 9.58
C ILE A 46 11.94 4.46 8.77
N ASP A 47 13.06 5.19 8.94
CA ASP A 47 13.37 6.41 8.21
C ASP A 47 13.33 6.21 6.68
N ARG A 48 13.95 5.12 6.21
CA ARG A 48 13.98 4.76 4.78
C ARG A 48 12.63 4.26 4.26
N CYS A 49 11.78 3.66 5.10
CA CYS A 49 10.44 3.25 4.67
C CYS A 49 9.61 4.45 4.21
N VAL A 50 9.72 5.58 4.91
CA VAL A 50 9.03 6.82 4.55
C VAL A 50 9.54 7.35 3.21
N GLU A 51 10.86 7.37 3.02
CA GLU A 51 11.44 7.81 1.75
C GLU A 51 11.04 6.91 0.57
N ILE A 52 10.98 5.58 0.77
CA ILE A 52 10.51 4.63 -0.26
C ILE A 52 9.02 4.87 -0.56
N GLU A 53 8.18 5.10 0.45
CA GLU A 53 6.76 5.40 0.26
C GLU A 53 6.58 6.71 -0.52
N MET A 54 7.36 7.75 -0.22
CA MET A 54 7.35 9.01 -0.97
C MET A 54 7.85 8.83 -2.41
N ALA A 55 8.97 8.13 -2.60
CA ALA A 55 9.56 7.87 -3.91
C ALA A 55 8.63 7.05 -4.82
N THR A 56 7.82 6.17 -4.23
CA THR A 56 6.83 5.35 -4.94
C THR A 56 5.43 5.98 -4.97
N GLN A 57 5.30 7.24 -4.53
CA GLN A 57 4.03 7.97 -4.45
C GLN A 57 2.91 7.18 -3.74
N GLY A 58 3.27 6.41 -2.70
CA GLY A 58 2.34 5.60 -1.92
C GLY A 58 1.99 4.24 -2.51
N ALA A 59 2.58 3.85 -3.65
CA ALA A 59 2.36 2.53 -4.25
C ALA A 59 2.98 1.40 -3.41
N VAL A 60 4.08 1.67 -2.71
CA VAL A 60 4.67 0.76 -1.71
C VAL A 60 4.54 1.40 -0.34
N ARG A 61 3.75 0.79 0.55
CA ARG A 61 3.52 1.29 1.90
C ARG A 61 4.59 0.84 2.88
N CYS A 62 4.83 1.66 3.90
CA CYS A 62 5.71 1.33 5.04
C CYS A 62 5.32 0.00 5.72
N GLU A 63 4.01 -0.29 5.79
CA GLU A 63 3.45 -1.51 6.39
C GLU A 63 3.81 -2.77 5.59
N SER A 64 3.87 -2.68 4.26
CA SER A 64 4.28 -3.77 3.38
C SER A 64 5.78 -4.03 3.48
N LEU A 65 6.59 -2.98 3.67
CA LEU A 65 8.05 -3.05 3.81
C LEU A 65 8.48 -3.69 5.15
N ARG A 66 7.73 -3.43 6.24
CA ARG A 66 7.96 -4.06 7.55
C ARG A 66 6.64 -4.54 8.15
N PRO A 67 6.22 -5.78 7.85
CA PRO A 67 5.07 -6.38 8.54
C PRO A 67 5.27 -6.44 10.06
N ASP A 68 6.52 -6.61 10.52
CA ASP A 68 6.90 -6.60 11.95
C ASP A 68 6.47 -5.32 12.70
N LYS A 69 6.46 -4.18 11.99
CA LYS A 69 6.09 -2.88 12.57
C LYS A 69 4.74 -2.38 12.06
N ALA A 70 3.98 -3.19 11.32
CA ALA A 70 2.67 -2.78 10.79
C ALA A 70 1.73 -2.24 11.88
N LYS A 71 1.68 -2.88 13.05
CA LYS A 71 0.88 -2.40 14.21
C LYS A 71 1.31 -1.01 14.70
N HIS A 72 2.61 -0.71 14.66
CA HIS A 72 3.13 0.60 15.06
C HIS A 72 2.71 1.69 14.06
N PHE A 73 2.80 1.40 12.76
CA PHE A 73 2.35 2.33 11.72
C PHE A 73 0.82 2.54 11.77
N ALA A 74 0.04 1.47 11.97
CA ALA A 74 -1.40 1.54 12.14
C ALA A 74 -1.80 2.37 13.37
N TYR A 75 -1.07 2.21 14.49
CA TYR A 75 -1.28 3.01 15.69
C TYR A 75 -1.00 4.49 15.42
N LEU A 76 0.16 4.83 14.83
CA LEU A 76 0.51 6.22 14.49
C LEU A 76 -0.57 6.89 13.62
N ARG A 77 -1.08 6.20 12.59
CA ARG A 77 -2.17 6.68 11.74
C ARG A 77 -3.49 6.86 12.48
N SER A 78 -3.78 5.97 13.44
CA SER A 78 -4.99 6.06 14.27
C SER A 78 -4.91 7.19 15.30
N THR A 79 -3.70 7.52 15.76
CA THR A 79 -3.46 8.57 16.77
C THR A 79 -3.21 9.95 16.18
N ASP A 80 -2.89 10.08 14.89
CA ASP A 80 -2.66 11.38 14.26
C ASP A 80 -4.02 12.08 13.98
N PRO A 81 -4.33 13.18 14.68
CA PRO A 81 -5.62 13.85 14.52
C PRO A 81 -5.79 14.51 13.16
N ARG A 82 -4.70 14.74 12.40
CA ARG A 82 -4.76 15.28 11.03
C ARG A 82 -5.20 14.21 10.04
N PHE A 83 -4.96 12.93 10.34
CA PHE A 83 -5.49 11.82 9.56
C PHE A 83 -6.99 11.58 9.83
N ARG A 84 -7.43 11.81 11.08
CA ARG A 84 -8.85 11.75 11.46
C ARG A 84 -9.70 12.89 10.87
N ALA A 85 -9.09 14.04 10.58
CA ALA A 85 -9.79 15.28 10.20
C ALA A 85 -9.84 15.57 8.68
N SER A 86 -9.55 14.60 7.80
CA SER A 86 -9.65 14.83 6.34
C SER A 86 -10.71 13.94 5.67
N PRO A 87 -11.99 14.35 5.68
CA PRO A 87 -13.00 13.85 4.75
C PRO A 87 -12.96 14.63 3.43
N SER A 88 -11.86 14.53 2.68
CA SER A 88 -11.78 15.11 1.32
C SER A 88 -11.21 14.11 0.33
N VAL A 89 -11.87 12.95 0.22
CA VAL A 89 -11.97 12.25 -1.05
C VAL A 89 -13.46 12.19 -1.37
N PRO A 90 -13.94 12.84 -2.44
CA PRO A 90 -15.28 12.58 -2.96
C PRO A 90 -15.38 11.10 -3.33
N GLN A 91 -16.10 10.31 -2.52
CA GLN A 91 -16.56 8.99 -2.93
C GLN A 91 -17.71 9.19 -3.91
N GLU A 92 -17.37 9.40 -5.19
CA GLU A 92 -18.32 9.35 -6.29
C GLU A 92 -18.05 8.04 -7.06
N ASP A 93 -18.83 7.00 -6.75
CA ASP A 93 -19.57 6.30 -7.81
C ASP A 93 -20.85 5.71 -7.23
N ALA A 94 -21.90 5.92 -8.01
CA ALA A 94 -23.28 5.72 -7.69
C ALA A 94 -23.65 4.23 -7.65
N GLY A 95 -24.39 3.86 -6.62
CA GLY A 95 -25.12 2.60 -6.54
C GLY A 95 -26.44 2.83 -5.84
N ALA A 96 -27.35 3.55 -6.50
CA ALA A 96 -28.72 3.70 -6.06
C ALA A 96 -29.39 2.32 -5.87
N PRO A 97 -30.08 2.04 -4.76
CA PRO A 97 -31.08 0.99 -4.74
C PRO A 97 -32.39 1.57 -5.27
N GLU A 98 -32.59 1.54 -6.59
CA GLU A 98 -33.89 1.90 -7.16
C GLU A 98 -34.82 0.68 -7.23
N SER A 99 -35.96 0.85 -6.56
CA SER A 99 -37.27 0.23 -6.85
C SER A 99 -37.42 -1.26 -6.48
N SER A 100 -38.05 -1.65 -5.37
CA SER A 100 -39.47 -1.43 -5.03
C SER A 100 -40.45 -1.66 -6.18
N THR A 101 -41.01 -2.87 -6.25
CA THR A 101 -42.43 -3.06 -6.59
C THR A 101 -42.86 -4.46 -6.16
N GLY A 102 -43.67 -4.50 -5.10
CA GLY A 102 -44.56 -5.61 -4.85
C GLY A 102 -45.75 -5.53 -5.80
N GLY A 103 -46.30 -6.67 -6.19
CA GLY A 103 -47.44 -6.73 -7.09
C GLY A 103 -48.01 -8.13 -7.25
N MET A 104 -48.58 -8.64 -6.16
CA MET A 104 -49.45 -9.81 -6.11
C MET A 104 -50.67 -9.62 -7.03
N THR A 105 -50.85 -10.46 -8.05
CA THR A 105 -52.19 -10.75 -8.60
C THR A 105 -52.35 -12.24 -8.94
N LEU A 106 -53.59 -12.67 -8.76
CA LEU A 106 -54.14 -13.99 -8.57
C LEU A 106 -54.92 -14.35 -9.83
N GLU A 107 -54.60 -15.48 -10.48
CA GLU A 107 -55.43 -15.99 -11.57
C GLU A 107 -56.40 -17.05 -11.01
N GLY A 108 -57.66 -16.65 -10.89
CA GLY A 108 -58.81 -17.55 -10.73
C GLY A 108 -59.60 -17.51 -12.04
N VAL A 109 -59.63 -18.64 -12.76
CA VAL A 109 -60.51 -18.86 -13.90
C VAL A 109 -61.53 -19.93 -13.50
N ALA A 110 -62.80 -19.58 -13.72
CA ALA A 110 -63.98 -20.42 -13.58
C ALA A 110 -64.22 -21.27 -14.83
#